data_AF-A0A7K7YEM4-F1
#
_entry.id   AF-A0A7K7YEM4-F1
#
_cell.length_a   1.000
_cell.length_b   1.000
_cell.length_c   1.000
_cell.angle_alpha   90.00
_cell.angle_beta   90.00
_cell.angle_gamma   90.00
#
_symmetry.space_group_name_H-M   'P 1'
#
loop_
_entity.id
_entity.type
_entity.pdbx_description
1 polymer ?
#
loop_
_entity_poly.entity_id
_entity_poly.type
_entity_poly.pdbx_seq_one_letter_code
_entity_poly.pdbx_strand_id
1 'polypeptide(L)'
;TGDCGPPPAMTHSRPSSSSSSFPVGSRVTFTCAEGARKVPGLPDTVECLPGDIWSRLPEPCGRSCAAPPRLRFAALSKEDKTRNFFPVGTNVSYVCRPGYENISESSPSSTCLENLTWSQPAELCRRRSCSTPGALPGGRTGPLGDLQLGARVDVFCEDG
;
A
#
# COMPACT_ATOMS: atom_id res chain seq x y z
N THR A 1 7.61 -47.80 3.70
CA THR A 1 7.86 -46.43 3.20
C THR A 1 6.52 -45.90 2.81
N GLY A 2 6.12 -44.84 3.48
CA GLY A 2 4.85 -44.18 3.21
C GLY A 2 5.14 -42.87 2.48
N ASP A 3 4.32 -42.55 1.49
CA ASP A 3 4.39 -41.30 0.75
C ASP A 3 3.08 -40.55 0.96
N CYS A 4 3.16 -39.24 1.18
CA CYS A 4 1.98 -38.41 1.13
C CYS A 4 1.48 -38.31 -0.31
N GLY A 5 0.16 -38.25 -0.46
CA GLY A 5 -0.47 -37.91 -1.74
C GLY A 5 -0.32 -36.42 -2.08
N PRO A 6 -1.13 -35.92 -3.04
CA PRO A 6 -1.16 -34.50 -3.38
C PRO A 6 -1.32 -33.59 -2.14
N PRO A 7 -0.74 -32.38 -2.15
CA PRO A 7 -0.89 -31.45 -1.04
C PRO A 7 -2.36 -31.07 -0.82
N PRO A 8 -2.74 -30.68 0.41
CA PRO A 8 -4.11 -30.24 0.68
C PRO A 8 -4.50 -29.05 -0.20
N ALA A 9 -5.77 -29.02 -0.62
CA ALA A 9 -6.33 -27.86 -1.30
C ALA A 9 -6.48 -26.71 -0.29
N MET A 10 -5.86 -25.57 -0.59
CA MET A 10 -5.87 -24.37 0.25
C MET A 10 -6.55 -23.23 -0.51
N THR A 11 -7.36 -22.44 0.20
CA THR A 11 -8.13 -21.35 -0.39
C THR A 11 -7.19 -20.24 -0.87
N HIS A 12 -7.46 -19.68 -2.06
CA HIS A 12 -6.68 -18.59 -2.65
C HIS A 12 -5.17 -18.86 -2.74
N SER A 13 -4.77 -20.12 -2.83
CA SER A 13 -3.38 -20.55 -2.77
C SER A 13 -3.08 -21.59 -3.85
N ARG A 14 -1.85 -21.60 -4.36
CA ARG A 14 -1.33 -22.59 -5.31
C ARG A 14 -0.09 -23.25 -4.73
N PRO A 15 -0.04 -24.59 -4.63
CA PRO A 15 1.16 -25.30 -4.18
C PRO A 15 2.28 -25.18 -5.22
N SER A 16 3.53 -25.21 -4.75
CA SER A 16 4.72 -25.21 -5.62
C SER A 16 4.85 -26.49 -6.46
N SER A 17 4.24 -27.59 -6.02
CA SER A 17 4.17 -28.86 -6.73
C SER A 17 2.82 -29.52 -6.50
N SER A 18 2.28 -30.13 -7.55
CA SER A 18 1.03 -30.91 -7.52
C SER A 18 1.28 -32.35 -7.96
N SER A 19 2.46 -32.90 -7.64
CA SER A 19 2.78 -34.33 -7.85
C SER A 19 1.75 -35.23 -7.16
N SER A 20 1.68 -36.48 -7.61
CA SER A 20 0.82 -37.50 -6.98
C SER A 20 1.46 -38.20 -5.78
N SER A 21 2.78 -38.12 -5.61
CA SER A 21 3.53 -38.77 -4.53
C SER A 21 4.62 -37.86 -3.97
N PHE A 22 4.75 -37.85 -2.64
CA PHE A 22 5.75 -37.09 -1.90
C PHE A 22 6.33 -37.94 -0.76
N PRO A 23 7.63 -38.27 -0.75
CA PRO A 23 8.24 -39.01 0.34
C PRO A 23 8.21 -38.23 1.65
N VAL A 24 8.21 -38.93 2.80
CA VAL A 24 8.33 -38.32 4.14
C VAL A 24 9.51 -37.33 4.19
N GLY A 25 9.27 -36.16 4.77
CA GLY A 25 10.21 -35.03 4.80
C GLY A 25 10.10 -34.08 3.61
N SER A 26 9.30 -34.41 2.59
CA SER A 26 9.00 -33.49 1.48
C SER A 26 8.27 -32.26 1.99
N ARG A 27 8.62 -31.09 1.45
CA ARG A 27 8.00 -29.80 1.82
C ARG A 27 7.38 -29.15 0.60
N VAL A 28 6.15 -28.66 0.74
CA VAL A 28 5.43 -27.94 -0.31
C VAL A 28 5.04 -26.57 0.20
N THR A 29 5.50 -25.54 -0.50
CA THR A 29 5.20 -24.14 -0.19
C THR A 29 4.05 -23.66 -1.05
N PHE A 30 3.11 -22.97 -0.43
CA PHE A 30 1.97 -22.35 -1.07
C PHE A 30 2.27 -20.90 -1.45
N THR A 31 1.85 -20.52 -2.66
CA THR A 31 1.92 -19.16 -3.17
C THR A 31 0.51 -18.60 -3.32
N CYS A 32 0.29 -17.34 -3.00
CA CYS A 32 -1.05 -16.77 -3.08
C CYS A 32 -1.48 -16.58 -4.55
N ALA A 33 -2.72 -16.95 -4.83
CA ALA A 33 -3.35 -16.73 -6.12
C ALA A 33 -3.59 -15.24 -6.38
N GLU A 34 -3.96 -14.89 -7.62
CA GLU A 34 -4.25 -13.51 -8.00
C GLU A 34 -5.37 -12.90 -7.14
N GLY A 35 -5.17 -11.66 -6.69
CA GLY A 35 -6.09 -10.95 -5.80
C GLY A 35 -6.01 -11.35 -4.31
N ALA A 36 -5.15 -12.32 -3.96
CA ALA A 36 -4.88 -12.70 -2.58
C ALA A 36 -3.45 -12.31 -2.15
N ARG A 37 -3.25 -12.24 -0.83
CA ARG A 37 -1.97 -11.88 -0.21
C ARG A 37 -1.72 -12.76 1.00
N LYS A 38 -0.43 -12.94 1.32
CA LYS A 38 -0.01 -13.71 2.50
C LYS A 38 -0.51 -13.01 3.76
N VAL A 39 -1.16 -13.76 4.62
CA VAL A 39 -1.59 -13.27 5.93
C VAL A 39 -0.36 -13.14 6.83
N PRO A 40 -0.09 -11.95 7.41
CA PRO A 40 1.09 -11.75 8.26
C PRO A 40 1.11 -12.72 9.44
N GLY A 41 2.26 -13.33 9.69
CA GLY A 41 2.46 -14.25 10.81
C GLY A 41 2.02 -15.70 10.56
N LEU A 42 1.36 -16.01 9.44
CA LEU A 42 0.98 -17.39 9.12
C LEU A 42 2.08 -18.12 8.33
N PRO A 43 2.32 -19.42 8.65
CA PRO A 43 3.17 -20.27 7.83
C PRO A 43 2.50 -20.54 6.48
N ASP A 44 3.28 -20.93 5.48
CA ASP A 44 2.84 -21.19 4.11
C ASP A 44 3.36 -22.51 3.53
N THR A 45 3.94 -23.37 4.38
CA THR A 45 4.60 -24.60 3.94
C THR A 45 4.08 -25.78 4.74
N VAL A 46 3.68 -26.84 4.04
CA VAL A 46 3.38 -28.16 4.64
C VAL A 46 4.58 -29.09 4.49
N GLU A 47 4.68 -30.04 5.40
CA GLU A 47 5.67 -31.11 5.39
C GLU A 47 4.97 -32.47 5.45
N CYS A 48 5.46 -33.44 4.66
CA CYS A 48 4.97 -34.80 4.68
C CYS A 48 5.55 -35.52 5.90
N LEU A 49 4.70 -35.90 6.86
CA LEU A 49 5.10 -36.55 8.11
C LEU A 49 5.01 -38.08 8.00
N PRO A 50 5.69 -38.83 8.89
CA PRO A 50 5.50 -40.28 8.98
C PRO A 50 4.03 -40.65 9.17
N GLY A 51 3.56 -41.67 8.43
CA GLY A 51 2.16 -42.08 8.44
C GLY A 51 1.30 -41.42 7.35
N ASP A 52 1.93 -40.87 6.31
CA ASP A 52 1.29 -40.40 5.07
C ASP A 52 0.34 -39.21 5.29
N ILE A 53 0.72 -38.36 6.23
CA ILE A 53 -0.08 -37.21 6.67
C ILE A 53 0.72 -35.92 6.47
N TRP A 54 0.10 -34.94 5.82
CA TRP A 54 0.63 -33.59 5.77
C TRP A 54 0.50 -32.88 7.13
N SER A 55 1.54 -32.13 7.51
CA SER A 55 1.49 -31.25 8.69
C SER A 55 0.33 -30.25 8.60
N ARG A 56 -0.25 -29.87 9.75
CA ARG A 56 -1.33 -28.87 9.79
C ARG A 56 -0.84 -27.50 9.34
N LEU A 57 -1.60 -26.84 8.47
CA LEU A 57 -1.34 -25.51 7.96
C LEU A 57 -2.66 -24.70 7.96
N PRO A 58 -2.77 -23.57 8.68
CA PRO A 58 -3.90 -22.65 8.50
C PRO A 58 -3.85 -21.99 7.12
N GLU A 59 -4.96 -21.41 6.67
CA GLU A 59 -5.03 -20.74 5.36
C GLU A 59 -4.00 -19.61 5.25
N PRO A 60 -2.93 -19.76 4.43
CA PRO A 60 -1.80 -18.82 4.44
C PRO A 60 -2.12 -17.52 3.69
N CYS A 61 -3.14 -17.54 2.83
CA CYS A 61 -3.50 -16.46 1.93
C CYS A 61 -4.94 -16.02 2.17
N GLY A 62 -5.16 -14.70 2.15
CA GLY A 62 -6.49 -14.11 2.24
C GLY A 62 -6.73 -13.09 1.14
N ARG A 63 -8.02 -12.81 0.86
CA ARG A 63 -8.40 -11.71 -0.05
C ARG A 63 -7.99 -10.39 0.59
N SER A 64 -7.31 -9.55 -0.19
CA SER A 64 -6.79 -8.28 0.28
C SER A 64 -6.76 -7.29 -0.87
N CYS A 65 -7.07 -6.02 -0.60
CA CYS A 65 -6.81 -4.95 -1.55
C CYS A 65 -5.33 -4.89 -1.92
N ALA A 66 -5.04 -4.23 -3.05
CA ALA A 66 -3.68 -3.89 -3.43
C ALA A 66 -3.01 -2.93 -2.45
N ALA A 67 -1.73 -2.63 -2.66
CA ALA A 67 -1.09 -1.55 -1.94
C ALA A 67 -1.94 -0.26 -2.08
N PRO A 68 -2.12 0.51 -0.99
CA PRO A 68 -2.91 1.74 -1.03
C PRO A 68 -2.47 2.70 -2.15
N PRO A 69 -3.41 3.43 -2.77
CA PRO A 69 -3.10 4.33 -3.88
C PRO A 69 -2.10 5.41 -3.48
N ARG A 70 -1.17 5.72 -4.38
CA ARG A 70 -0.23 6.83 -4.17
C ARG A 70 -0.90 8.15 -4.53
N LEU A 71 -1.02 9.05 -3.56
CA LEU A 71 -1.61 10.37 -3.76
C LEU A 71 -0.51 11.43 -4.00
N ARG A 72 -0.82 12.42 -4.83
CA ARG A 72 0.08 13.54 -5.13
C ARG A 72 0.13 14.58 -4.00
N PHE A 73 -0.96 14.74 -3.26
CA PHE A 73 -1.12 15.73 -2.18
C PHE A 73 -0.86 15.16 -0.78
N ALA A 74 -0.92 13.83 -0.62
CA ALA A 74 -0.72 13.16 0.65
C ALA A 74 0.10 11.87 0.50
N ALA A 75 0.70 11.43 1.59
CA ALA A 75 1.45 10.19 1.69
C ALA A 75 0.80 9.30 2.74
N LEU A 76 0.83 7.99 2.53
CA LEU A 76 0.32 7.01 3.48
C LEU A 76 0.97 7.22 4.87
N SER A 77 0.20 7.01 5.95
CA SER A 77 0.67 7.13 7.33
C SER A 77 1.88 6.21 7.60
N LYS A 78 2.68 6.50 8.63
CA LYS A 78 3.83 5.65 8.98
C LYS A 78 3.41 4.23 9.38
N GLU A 79 2.27 4.13 10.06
CA GLU A 79 1.69 2.85 10.49
C GLU A 79 1.20 2.04 9.29
N ASP A 80 0.46 2.65 8.37
CA ASP A 80 -0.10 1.91 7.24
C ASP A 80 0.96 1.54 6.19
N LYS A 81 2.10 2.22 6.16
CA LYS A 81 3.25 1.90 5.28
C LYS A 81 3.90 0.56 5.57
N THR A 82 3.83 0.05 6.79
CA THR A 82 4.45 -1.24 7.17
C THR A 82 3.53 -2.42 6.91
N ARG A 83 2.26 -2.17 6.61
CA ARG A 83 1.24 -3.18 6.35
C ARG A 83 1.33 -3.65 4.89
N ASN A 84 1.12 -4.95 4.67
CA ASN A 84 1.08 -5.57 3.34
C ASN A 84 -0.19 -6.41 3.11
N PHE A 85 -1.08 -6.44 4.10
CA PHE A 85 -2.35 -7.16 4.09
C PHE A 85 -3.47 -6.23 4.55
N PHE A 86 -4.45 -6.04 3.67
CA PHE A 86 -5.54 -5.08 3.79
C PHE A 86 -6.86 -5.80 3.44
N PRO A 87 -7.42 -6.59 4.36
CA PRO A 87 -8.71 -7.23 4.15
C PRO A 87 -9.81 -6.19 3.93
N VAL A 88 -10.94 -6.61 3.36
CA VAL A 88 -12.10 -5.75 3.15
C VAL A 88 -12.50 -5.05 4.46
N GLY A 89 -12.87 -3.77 4.35
CA GLY A 89 -13.17 -2.91 5.50
C GLY A 89 -11.94 -2.24 6.12
N THR A 90 -10.71 -2.63 5.74
CA THR A 90 -9.51 -1.93 6.20
C THR A 90 -9.52 -0.50 5.74
N ASN A 91 -9.40 0.43 6.69
CA ASN A 91 -9.22 1.84 6.42
C ASN A 91 -7.76 2.24 6.66
N VAL A 92 -7.17 2.96 5.71
CA VAL A 92 -5.81 3.50 5.81
C VAL A 92 -5.87 5.02 5.78
N SER A 93 -4.96 5.64 6.55
CA SER A 93 -4.88 7.08 6.67
C SER A 93 -3.71 7.67 5.90
N TYR A 94 -3.84 8.93 5.49
CA TYR A 94 -2.81 9.67 4.80
C TYR A 94 -2.48 10.96 5.55
N VAL A 95 -1.25 11.41 5.36
CA VAL A 95 -0.70 12.66 5.89
C VAL A 95 -0.32 13.56 4.73
N CYS A 96 -0.69 14.84 4.78
CA CYS A 96 -0.35 15.79 3.73
C CYS A 96 1.16 15.83 3.47
N ARG A 97 1.54 15.88 2.19
CA ARG A 97 2.95 15.98 1.79
C ARG A 97 3.51 17.35 2.14
N PRO A 98 4.85 17.48 2.23
CA PRO A 98 5.49 18.79 2.37
C PRO A 98 5.00 19.78 1.31
N GLY A 99 4.74 21.02 1.72
CA GLY A 99 4.14 22.05 0.87
C GLY A 99 2.62 21.93 0.69
N TYR A 100 1.98 20.93 1.28
CA TYR A 100 0.53 20.85 1.43
C TYR A 100 0.11 21.08 2.88
N GLU A 101 -1.13 21.53 3.09
CA GLU A 101 -1.78 21.70 4.39
C GLU A 101 -3.15 21.05 4.38
N ASN A 102 -3.55 20.51 5.54
CA ASN A 102 -4.88 19.94 5.71
C ASN A 102 -5.89 21.06 5.91
N ILE A 103 -6.99 21.02 5.15
CA ILE A 103 -8.08 22.01 5.22
C ILE A 103 -9.28 21.51 6.04
N SER A 104 -9.13 20.38 6.73
CA SER A 104 -10.15 19.74 7.56
C SER A 104 -9.55 19.26 8.87
N GLU A 105 -10.40 19.08 9.88
CA GLU A 105 -10.05 18.38 11.13
C GLU A 105 -9.75 16.89 10.90
N SER A 106 -10.24 16.33 9.78
CA SER A 106 -10.06 14.92 9.43
C SER A 106 -8.89 14.72 8.48
N SER A 107 -8.21 13.58 8.59
CA SER A 107 -7.16 13.18 7.64
C SER A 107 -7.76 12.50 6.41
N PRO A 108 -7.16 12.68 5.20
CA PRO A 108 -7.57 11.89 4.04
C PRO A 108 -7.42 10.40 4.35
N SER A 109 -8.41 9.61 3.96
CA SER A 109 -8.45 8.18 4.24
C SER A 109 -9.02 7.40 3.06
N SER A 110 -8.76 6.09 3.02
CA SER A 110 -9.21 5.20 1.96
C SER A 110 -9.55 3.85 2.54
N THR A 111 -10.66 3.27 2.11
CA THR A 111 -11.18 2.00 2.62
C THR A 111 -11.10 0.92 1.55
N CYS A 112 -10.65 -0.27 1.93
CA CYS A 112 -10.70 -1.45 1.08
C CYS A 112 -12.15 -1.93 0.93
N LEU A 113 -12.68 -1.88 -0.28
CA LEU A 113 -14.07 -2.24 -0.61
C LEU A 113 -14.20 -3.75 -0.89
N GLU A 114 -15.44 -4.25 -0.91
CA GLU A 114 -15.78 -5.67 -1.19
C GLU A 114 -15.22 -6.19 -2.52
N ASN A 115 -15.09 -5.30 -3.52
CA ASN A 115 -14.50 -5.62 -4.82
C ASN A 115 -12.96 -5.61 -4.84
N LEU A 116 -12.31 -5.54 -3.67
CA LEU A 116 -10.85 -5.45 -3.49
C LEU A 116 -10.21 -4.21 -4.13
N THR A 117 -10.98 -3.14 -4.31
CA THR A 117 -10.48 -1.83 -4.72
C THR A 117 -10.54 -0.83 -3.56
N TRP A 118 -9.72 0.20 -3.65
CA TRP A 118 -9.69 1.28 -2.67
C TRP A 118 -10.75 2.34 -2.99
N SER A 119 -11.47 2.81 -1.97
CA SER A 119 -12.35 3.97 -2.12
C SER A 119 -11.54 5.24 -2.45
N GLN A 120 -12.16 6.17 -3.17
CA GLN A 120 -11.51 7.44 -3.51
C GLN A 120 -11.28 8.28 -2.25
N PRO A 121 -10.03 8.66 -1.93
CA PRO A 121 -9.74 9.52 -0.80
C PRO A 121 -10.22 10.95 -1.07
N ALA A 122 -10.79 11.61 -0.06
CA ALA A 122 -11.14 13.01 -0.16
C ALA A 122 -9.88 13.90 -0.30
N GLU A 123 -9.95 14.93 -1.14
CA GLU A 123 -8.86 15.89 -1.37
C GLU A 123 -8.77 16.93 -0.25
N LEU A 124 -8.40 16.49 0.95
CA LEU A 124 -8.32 17.34 2.15
C LEU A 124 -6.97 18.05 2.31
N CYS A 125 -5.99 17.78 1.42
CA CYS A 125 -4.70 18.46 1.44
C CYS A 125 -4.59 19.44 0.27
N ARG A 126 -4.49 20.74 0.56
CA ARG A 126 -4.27 21.78 -0.46
C ARG A 126 -2.84 22.28 -0.45
N ARG A 127 -2.41 22.85 -1.57
CA ARG A 127 -1.09 23.49 -1.66
C ARG A 127 -1.05 24.67 -0.69
N ARG A 128 0.00 24.75 0.11
CA ARG A 128 0.25 25.91 0.97
C ARG A 128 0.45 27.14 0.11
N SER A 129 -0.04 28.25 0.61
CA SER A 129 0.24 29.57 0.03
C SER A 129 1.62 30.04 0.50
N CYS A 130 2.44 30.52 -0.43
CA CYS A 130 3.64 31.27 -0.12
C CYS A 130 3.27 32.69 0.28
N SER A 131 4.09 33.31 1.13
CA SER A 131 3.99 34.73 1.38
C SER A 131 4.31 35.51 0.10
N THR A 132 3.66 36.65 -0.06
CA THR A 132 4.01 37.64 -1.08
C THR A 132 5.52 37.92 -1.02
N PRO A 133 6.24 37.85 -2.15
CA PRO A 133 7.66 38.22 -2.19
C PRO A 133 7.86 39.62 -1.60
N GLY A 134 8.89 39.77 -0.76
CA GLY A 134 9.22 41.06 -0.16
C GLY A 134 9.73 42.07 -1.19
N ALA A 135 9.80 43.34 -0.79
CA ALA A 135 10.41 44.38 -1.62
C ALA A 135 11.86 44.02 -1.96
N LEU A 136 12.21 44.12 -3.25
CA LEU A 136 13.54 43.82 -3.75
C LEU A 136 14.33 45.13 -3.92
N PRO A 137 15.44 45.36 -3.19
CA PRO A 137 16.25 46.55 -3.37
C PRO A 137 16.82 46.62 -4.79
N GLY A 138 16.59 47.72 -5.51
CA GLY A 138 17.07 47.89 -6.89
C GLY A 138 16.34 47.03 -7.93
N GLY A 139 15.15 46.52 -7.61
CA GLY A 139 14.36 45.72 -8.54
C GLY A 139 12.87 45.71 -8.21
N ARG A 140 12.08 45.03 -9.04
CA ARG A 140 10.64 44.86 -8.87
C ARG A 140 10.21 43.46 -9.29
N THR A 141 9.16 42.95 -8.67
CA THR A 141 8.49 41.73 -9.12
C THR A 141 7.53 42.04 -10.26
N GLY A 142 7.35 41.09 -11.18
CA GLY A 142 6.22 41.10 -12.11
C GLY A 142 4.88 40.96 -11.38
N PRO A 143 3.75 40.98 -12.13
CA PRO A 143 2.42 40.77 -11.56
C PRO A 143 2.36 39.45 -10.79
N LEU A 144 1.95 39.51 -9.53
CA LEU A 144 1.80 38.32 -8.70
C LEU A 144 0.46 37.63 -9.03
N GLY A 145 0.55 36.38 -9.47
CA GLY A 145 -0.60 35.51 -9.73
C GLY A 145 -0.85 34.52 -8.58
N ASP A 146 -0.98 33.24 -8.91
CA ASP A 146 -1.00 32.17 -7.91
C ASP A 146 0.33 32.18 -7.12
N LEU A 147 0.25 32.18 -5.79
CA LEU A 147 1.39 32.08 -4.88
C LEU A 147 1.42 30.71 -4.17
N GLN A 148 0.66 29.73 -4.62
CA GLN A 148 0.69 28.39 -4.04
C GLN A 148 1.97 27.63 -4.39
N LEU A 149 2.25 26.55 -3.66
CA LEU A 149 3.36 25.64 -3.92
C LEU A 149 3.48 25.30 -5.42
N GLY A 150 4.64 25.64 -6.00
CA GLY A 150 4.96 25.39 -7.41
C GLY A 150 4.77 26.62 -8.31
N ALA A 151 4.22 27.71 -7.78
CA ALA A 151 4.18 29.00 -8.45
C ALA A 151 5.58 29.56 -8.75
N ARG A 152 5.65 30.44 -9.77
CA ARG A 152 6.86 31.15 -10.17
C ARG A 152 6.53 32.63 -10.28
N VAL A 153 7.47 33.47 -9.87
CA VAL A 153 7.37 34.93 -9.93
C VAL A 153 8.57 35.44 -10.71
N ASP A 154 8.30 36.27 -11.72
CA ASP A 154 9.34 36.94 -12.49
C ASP A 154 9.85 38.16 -11.73
N VAL A 155 11.16 38.41 -11.81
CA VAL A 155 11.85 39.52 -11.14
C VAL A 155 12.62 40.33 -12.17
N PHE A 156 12.54 41.64 -12.06
CA PHE A 156 13.20 42.60 -12.94
C PHE A 156 14.11 43.51 -12.12
N CYS A 157 15.38 43.64 -12.52
CA CYS A 157 16.28 44.63 -11.94
C CYS A 157 16.04 45.99 -12.59
N GLU A 158 16.15 47.06 -11.80
CA GLU A 158 16.21 48.41 -12.35
C GLU A 158 17.68 48.76 -12.64
N ASP A 159 17.92 49.37 -13.79
CA ASP A 159 19.27 49.74 -14.21
C ASP A 159 19.85 50.82 -13.28
N GLY A 160 21.13 50.67 -12.94
CA GLY A 160 21.95 51.62 -12.19
C GLY A 160 23.08 52.17 -13.03
#